data_AF-A0A238D414-F1
#
_entry.id   AF-A0A238D414-F1
#
_cell.length_a   1.000
_cell.length_b   1.000
_cell.length_c   1.000
_cell.angle_alpha   90.00
_cell.angle_beta   90.00
_cell.angle_gamma   90.00
#
_symmetry.space_group_name_H-M   'P 1'
#
loop_
_entity.id
_entity.type
_entity.pdbx_description
1 polymer ?
#
loop_
_entity_poly.entity_id
_entity_poly.type
_entity_poly.pdbx_seq_one_letter_code
_entity_poly.pdbx_strand_id
1 'polypeptide(L)'
;MSASPVPSPGRHGHRNAKRRPVLTLAKARRIATGGRRGPAGATSRREVPAVVWGTAMAPSEPSKTWAHHVGASEAQVRFLRLWSAPYPRHPAAAKLAHIPPQARKPMDLTPREKDKLLIFTAALLAERRRARGLKLNVPEAVAYITAAVLEGARDGRTVAELMSFGRTLLGRDDVMDGVAELIPDIQVEATFPDGTKLVTVHQPIA
;
A
#
# COMPACT_ATOMS: atom_id res chain seq x y z
N MET A 1 -13.73 -43.84 -52.50
CA MET A 1 -15.15 -44.19 -52.24
C MET A 1 -15.30 -44.54 -50.77
N SER A 2 -16.51 -44.31 -50.25
CA SER A 2 -17.06 -44.63 -48.91
C SER A 2 -16.55 -43.85 -47.69
N ALA A 3 -17.49 -43.09 -47.15
CA ALA A 3 -17.42 -42.27 -45.95
C ALA A 3 -17.93 -42.99 -44.70
N SER A 4 -17.51 -42.47 -43.54
CA SER A 4 -18.17 -42.48 -42.22
C SER A 4 -18.11 -43.77 -41.37
N PRO A 5 -18.20 -43.69 -40.01
CA PRO A 5 -18.73 -42.57 -39.23
C PRO A 5 -17.89 -42.05 -38.04
N VAL A 6 -18.24 -40.82 -37.67
CA VAL A 6 -17.87 -40.06 -36.47
C VAL A 6 -18.47 -40.72 -35.21
N PRO A 7 -17.72 -40.91 -34.11
CA PRO A 7 -18.30 -41.26 -32.83
C PRO A 7 -18.74 -40.02 -32.04
N SER A 8 -20.03 -39.97 -31.70
CA SER A 8 -20.65 -39.00 -30.80
C SER A 8 -20.03 -39.06 -29.39
N PRO A 9 -19.85 -37.91 -28.70
CA PRO A 9 -19.30 -37.90 -27.35
C PRO A 9 -20.32 -38.41 -26.34
N GLY A 10 -19.92 -39.45 -25.60
CA GLY A 10 -20.68 -40.02 -24.49
C GLY A 10 -20.82 -39.04 -23.33
N ARG A 11 -22.08 -38.85 -22.90
CA ARG A 11 -22.46 -38.27 -21.61
C ARG A 11 -21.85 -39.09 -20.49
N HIS A 12 -20.92 -38.57 -19.69
CA HIS A 12 -20.62 -39.07 -18.34
C HIS A 12 -20.25 -37.92 -17.39
N GLY A 13 -21.09 -37.71 -16.37
CA GLY A 13 -20.65 -37.35 -15.02
C GLY A 13 -20.26 -35.90 -14.73
N HIS A 14 -21.24 -34.99 -14.64
CA HIS A 14 -21.08 -33.79 -13.82
C HIS A 14 -20.91 -34.19 -12.35
N ARG A 15 -19.67 -34.17 -11.85
CA ARG A 15 -19.38 -34.21 -10.41
C ARG A 15 -19.06 -32.79 -9.90
N ASN A 16 -19.94 -32.34 -9.00
CA ASN A 16 -19.64 -31.57 -7.79
C ASN A 16 -19.33 -30.06 -7.89
N ALA A 17 -20.32 -29.26 -8.28
CA ALA A 17 -20.37 -27.84 -7.94
C ALA A 17 -21.01 -27.66 -6.54
N LYS A 18 -20.23 -27.82 -5.46
CA LYS A 18 -20.65 -27.36 -4.12
C LYS A 18 -20.59 -25.83 -4.08
N ARG A 19 -21.74 -25.23 -4.39
CA ARG A 19 -22.02 -23.80 -4.19
C ARG A 19 -21.83 -23.46 -2.71
N ARG A 20 -20.81 -22.66 -2.40
CA ARG A 20 -20.65 -22.01 -1.08
C ARG A 20 -21.71 -20.89 -0.99
N PRO A 21 -22.56 -20.85 0.05
CA PRO A 21 -23.50 -19.75 0.20
C PRO A 21 -22.74 -18.48 0.61
N VAL A 22 -22.90 -17.43 -0.19
CA VAL A 22 -22.48 -16.06 0.10
C VAL A 22 -23.35 -15.56 1.26
N LEU A 23 -22.75 -15.40 2.44
CA LEU A 23 -23.39 -14.81 3.61
C LEU A 23 -23.52 -13.30 3.41
N THR A 24 -24.75 -12.82 3.22
CA THR A 24 -25.10 -11.41 3.21
C THR A 24 -24.98 -10.82 4.63
N LEU A 25 -24.40 -9.62 4.72
CA LEU A 25 -24.05 -8.89 5.94
C LEU A 25 -25.21 -8.63 6.94
N ALA A 26 -26.45 -8.96 6.60
CA ALA A 26 -27.64 -8.69 7.40
C ALA A 26 -28.00 -9.78 8.44
N LYS A 27 -27.37 -10.98 8.40
CA LYS A 27 -27.76 -12.11 9.27
C LYS A 27 -26.81 -12.43 10.44
N ALA A 28 -25.70 -11.71 10.57
CA ALA A 28 -24.77 -11.85 11.70
C ALA A 28 -25.16 -11.03 12.95
N ARG A 29 -26.25 -10.25 12.90
CA ARG A 29 -26.65 -9.30 13.95
C ARG A 29 -27.66 -9.83 14.99
N ARG A 30 -27.83 -11.16 15.10
CA ARG A 30 -28.85 -11.76 15.98
C ARG A 30 -28.35 -12.87 16.91
N ILE A 31 -27.08 -12.81 17.31
CA ILE A 31 -26.49 -13.70 18.34
C ILE A 31 -25.86 -12.91 19.51
N ALA A 32 -25.78 -11.58 19.42
CA ALA A 32 -25.05 -10.76 20.41
C ALA A 32 -25.92 -10.07 21.49
N THR A 33 -27.12 -10.57 21.80
CA THR A 33 -27.95 -10.00 22.88
C THR A 33 -28.76 -11.08 23.61
N GLY A 34 -28.21 -11.61 24.70
CA GLY A 34 -28.92 -12.49 25.63
C GLY A 34 -28.05 -12.76 26.87
N GLY A 35 -28.25 -12.00 27.94
CA GLY A 35 -27.45 -12.07 29.17
C GLY A 35 -28.17 -12.72 30.37
N ARG A 36 -27.37 -13.15 31.37
CA ARG A 36 -27.58 -13.12 32.85
C ARG A 36 -26.38 -13.83 33.53
N ARG A 37 -25.53 -13.12 34.29
CA ARG A 37 -25.48 -12.87 35.77
C ARG A 37 -24.54 -13.83 36.55
N GLY A 38 -23.50 -13.25 37.17
CA GLY A 38 -22.64 -13.79 38.25
C GLY A 38 -21.65 -12.70 38.74
N PRO A 39 -21.24 -12.65 40.03
CA PRO A 39 -21.11 -11.36 40.75
C PRO A 39 -19.67 -10.88 41.06
N ALA A 40 -19.61 -9.57 41.37
CA ALA A 40 -18.73 -8.84 42.29
C ALA A 40 -17.19 -8.97 42.19
N GLY A 41 -16.54 -7.87 41.81
CA GLY A 41 -15.10 -7.65 41.99
C GLY A 41 -14.62 -6.37 41.31
N ALA A 42 -14.04 -5.47 42.10
CA ALA A 42 -13.69 -4.08 41.77
C ALA A 42 -12.65 -3.91 40.64
N THR A 43 -12.80 -2.85 39.84
CA THR A 43 -11.82 -1.72 39.69
C THR A 43 -12.19 -0.87 38.46
N SER A 44 -12.34 0.44 38.67
CA SER A 44 -12.73 1.38 37.61
C SER A 44 -11.57 1.65 36.63
N ARG A 45 -11.67 1.12 35.42
CA ARG A 45 -11.01 1.70 34.23
C ARG A 45 -12.09 2.34 33.37
N ARG A 46 -11.99 3.66 33.17
CA ARG A 46 -12.83 4.38 32.20
C ARG A 46 -12.49 3.86 30.81
N GLU A 47 -13.37 3.04 30.24
CA GLU A 47 -13.31 2.63 28.85
C GLU A 47 -13.60 3.85 27.95
N VAL A 48 -12.69 4.12 27.02
CA VAL A 48 -12.88 5.10 25.95
C VAL A 48 -13.57 4.36 24.80
N PRO A 49 -14.77 4.75 24.35
CA PRO A 49 -15.47 3.97 23.33
C PRO A 49 -14.79 4.16 21.97
N ALA A 50 -14.43 3.04 21.36
CA ALA A 50 -13.96 2.95 19.98
C ALA A 50 -15.05 3.46 19.02
N VAL A 51 -14.79 4.57 18.33
CA VAL A 51 -15.66 5.09 17.27
C VAL A 51 -15.47 4.25 16.01
N VAL A 52 -16.56 3.61 15.60
CA VAL A 52 -16.74 2.87 14.36
C VAL A 52 -16.69 3.84 13.17
N TRP A 53 -15.66 3.75 12.34
CA TRP A 53 -15.57 4.49 11.07
C TRP A 53 -16.37 3.77 9.99
N GLY A 54 -17.68 4.03 9.95
CA GLY A 54 -18.57 3.65 8.86
C GLY A 54 -18.90 4.86 7.99
N THR A 55 -18.64 4.72 6.70
CA THR A 55 -18.90 5.64 5.58
C THR A 55 -20.17 6.49 5.73
N ALA A 56 -20.04 7.78 6.07
CA ALA A 56 -21.07 8.79 5.82
C ALA A 56 -20.51 10.23 5.96
N MET A 57 -20.69 11.01 4.89
CA MET A 57 -20.61 12.48 4.84
C MET A 57 -19.25 13.14 5.13
N ALA A 58 -18.69 13.80 4.10
CA ALA A 58 -17.73 14.88 4.29
C ALA A 58 -18.35 15.91 5.27
N PRO A 59 -17.69 16.25 6.39
CA PRO A 59 -18.28 17.16 7.35
C PRO A 59 -18.30 18.57 6.75
N SER A 60 -19.51 19.12 6.59
CA SER A 60 -19.71 20.56 6.47
C SER A 60 -19.09 21.25 7.70
N GLU A 61 -18.58 22.47 7.49
CA GLU A 61 -17.73 23.22 8.44
C GLU A 61 -18.13 23.05 9.91
N PRO A 62 -17.17 22.75 10.81
CA PRO A 62 -17.46 22.74 12.24
C PRO A 62 -17.81 24.18 12.69
N SER A 63 -19.09 24.38 12.97
CA SER A 63 -19.63 25.62 13.55
C SER A 63 -19.14 25.77 15.00
N LYS A 64 -19.05 27.02 15.48
CA LYS A 64 -18.58 27.34 16.84
C LYS A 64 -19.39 26.63 17.93
N THR A 65 -20.64 26.30 17.66
CA THR A 65 -21.54 25.63 18.60
C THR A 65 -21.18 24.16 18.85
N TRP A 66 -20.60 23.46 17.86
CA TRP A 66 -20.11 22.09 18.03
C TRP A 66 -18.86 22.04 18.95
N ALA A 67 -17.93 22.98 18.77
CA ALA A 67 -16.68 23.04 19.54
C ALA A 67 -16.90 23.21 21.05
N HIS A 68 -17.88 24.04 21.44
CA HIS A 68 -18.27 24.22 22.84
C HIS A 68 -18.88 22.95 23.46
N HIS A 69 -19.63 22.16 22.70
CA HIS A 69 -20.27 20.94 23.20
C HIS A 69 -19.28 19.81 23.51
N VAL A 70 -18.15 19.75 22.80
CA VAL A 70 -17.13 18.69 22.96
C VAL A 70 -15.91 19.14 23.77
N GLY A 71 -15.90 20.37 24.30
CA GLY A 71 -14.78 20.91 25.08
C GLY A 71 -13.48 21.06 24.28
N ALA A 72 -13.55 21.19 22.95
CA ALA A 72 -12.37 21.35 22.11
C ALA A 72 -11.77 22.75 22.31
N SER A 73 -10.48 22.80 22.61
CA SER A 73 -9.73 24.06 22.68
C SER A 73 -9.71 24.77 21.33
N GLU A 74 -9.55 26.10 21.35
CA GLU A 74 -9.32 26.95 20.16
C GLU A 74 -8.23 26.39 19.24
N ALA A 75 -7.16 25.83 19.82
CA ALA A 75 -6.07 25.19 19.08
C ALA A 75 -6.52 23.92 18.32
N GLN A 76 -7.37 23.10 18.94
CA GLN A 76 -7.92 21.89 18.31
C GLN A 76 -8.92 22.23 17.19
N VAL A 77 -9.74 23.26 17.38
CA VAL A 77 -10.66 23.76 16.34
C VAL A 77 -9.87 24.34 15.16
N ARG A 78 -8.78 25.08 15.44
CA ARG A 78 -7.88 25.61 14.42
C ARG A 78 -7.16 24.50 13.65
N PHE A 79 -6.68 23.47 14.34
CA PHE A 79 -6.07 22.30 13.72
C PHE A 79 -7.06 21.57 12.79
N LEU A 80 -8.28 21.31 13.26
CA LEU A 80 -9.33 20.67 12.46
C LEU A 80 -9.74 21.49 11.24
N ARG A 81 -9.77 22.83 11.35
CA ARG A 81 -10.01 23.72 10.20
C ARG A 81 -8.86 23.67 9.20
N LEU A 82 -7.62 23.66 9.66
CA LEU A 82 -6.45 23.55 8.79
C LEU A 82 -6.35 22.18 8.10
N TRP A 83 -6.75 21.11 8.79
CA TRP A 83 -6.73 19.75 8.25
C TRP A 83 -7.87 19.50 7.24
N SER A 84 -9.06 20.04 7.51
CA SER A 84 -10.26 19.81 6.69
C SER A 84 -10.43 20.79 5.53
N ALA A 85 -9.65 21.87 5.47
CA ALA A 85 -9.72 22.83 4.39
C ALA A 85 -9.14 22.21 3.09
N PRO A 86 -9.85 22.26 1.95
CA PRO A 86 -9.30 21.86 0.67
C PRO A 86 -8.20 22.85 0.27
N TYR A 87 -6.95 22.52 0.62
CA TYR A 87 -5.70 23.26 0.37
C TYR A 87 -5.86 24.53 -0.48
N PRO A 88 -5.88 25.73 0.14
CA PRO A 88 -5.35 26.87 -0.60
C PRO A 88 -4.54 27.80 0.31
N ARG A 89 -3.66 28.58 -0.33
CA ARG A 89 -2.80 29.64 0.24
C ARG A 89 -1.43 29.22 0.75
N HIS A 90 -0.74 28.33 0.02
CA HIS A 90 0.71 28.44 -0.04
C HIS A 90 1.04 29.60 -1.01
N PRO A 91 1.95 30.55 -0.69
CA PRO A 91 2.32 31.66 -1.58
C PRO A 91 2.88 31.20 -2.94
N ALA A 92 3.27 29.93 -3.08
CA ALA A 92 3.62 29.31 -4.36
C ALA A 92 2.42 29.16 -5.32
N ALA A 93 1.19 29.05 -4.82
CA ALA A 93 -0.01 28.91 -5.65
C ALA A 93 -0.27 30.15 -6.51
N ALA A 94 0.08 31.34 -6.01
CA ALA A 94 0.00 32.59 -6.77
C ALA A 94 1.04 32.65 -7.90
N LYS A 95 2.26 32.12 -7.67
CA LYS A 95 3.32 32.03 -8.69
C LYS A 95 2.95 31.10 -9.86
N LEU A 96 2.04 30.15 -9.64
CA LEU A 96 1.57 29.23 -10.66
C LEU A 96 0.38 29.77 -11.46
N ALA A 97 -0.14 30.97 -11.15
CA ALA A 97 -1.35 31.53 -11.77
C ALA A 97 -1.13 32.04 -13.21
N HIS A 98 0.11 32.42 -13.57
CA HIS A 98 0.46 32.82 -14.93
C HIS A 98 0.64 31.64 -15.90
N ILE A 99 0.67 30.41 -15.37
CA ILE A 99 0.89 29.21 -16.20
C ILE A 99 -0.44 28.89 -16.87
N PRO A 100 -0.51 28.86 -18.22
CA PRO A 100 -1.75 28.55 -18.92
C PRO A 100 -2.32 27.20 -18.45
N PRO A 101 -3.65 27.04 -18.33
CA PRO A 101 -4.28 25.83 -17.79
C PRO A 101 -3.88 24.55 -18.54
N GLN A 102 -3.55 24.64 -19.83
CA GLN A 102 -3.01 23.55 -20.64
C GLN A 102 -1.58 23.11 -20.25
N ALA A 103 -0.79 23.98 -19.60
CA ALA A 103 0.51 23.65 -19.01
C ALA A 103 0.40 23.17 -17.55
N ARG A 104 -0.81 23.13 -16.99
CA ARG A 104 -1.14 22.49 -15.71
C ARG A 104 -1.69 21.08 -15.93
N LYS A 105 -1.16 20.33 -16.89
CA LYS A 105 -1.51 18.92 -16.99
C LYS A 105 -0.85 18.22 -15.78
N PRO A 106 -1.62 17.76 -14.77
CA PRO A 106 -1.02 17.00 -13.69
C PRO A 106 -0.29 15.80 -14.28
N MET A 107 0.79 15.36 -13.64
CA MET A 107 1.47 14.13 -14.06
C MET A 107 0.42 13.01 -14.12
N ASP A 108 0.22 12.46 -15.32
CA ASP A 108 -0.78 11.41 -15.56
C ASP A 108 -0.20 10.07 -15.18
N LEU A 109 0.03 9.91 -13.87
CA LEU A 109 0.65 8.71 -13.31
C LEU A 109 -0.37 7.57 -13.29
N THR A 110 -0.02 6.51 -14.00
CA THR A 110 -0.68 5.22 -13.89
C THR A 110 -0.60 4.70 -12.45
N PRO A 111 -1.53 3.84 -12.00
CA PRO A 111 -1.44 3.20 -10.68
C PRO A 111 -0.07 2.56 -10.43
N ARG A 112 0.50 1.94 -11.47
CA ARG A 112 1.81 1.31 -11.40
C ARG A 112 2.96 2.29 -11.16
N GLU A 113 2.92 3.46 -11.79
CA GLU A 113 3.93 4.50 -11.55
C GLU A 113 3.81 5.05 -10.13
N LYS A 114 2.59 5.17 -9.60
CA LYS A 114 2.38 5.52 -8.19
C LYS A 114 2.96 4.47 -7.24
N ASP A 115 2.78 3.18 -7.54
CA ASP A 115 3.38 2.10 -6.74
C ASP A 115 4.92 2.18 -6.73
N LYS A 116 5.54 2.48 -7.88
CA LYS A 116 7.00 2.70 -7.96
C LYS A 116 7.46 3.89 -7.10
N LEU A 117 6.66 4.96 -7.01
CA LEU A 117 6.96 6.08 -6.10
C LEU A 117 6.84 5.69 -4.62
N LEU A 118 5.91 4.79 -4.27
CA LEU A 118 5.82 4.24 -2.92
C LEU A 118 7.04 3.38 -2.57
N ILE A 119 7.51 2.55 -3.52
CA ILE A 119 8.74 1.76 -3.37
C ILE A 119 9.94 2.68 -3.12
N PHE A 120 10.09 3.74 -3.92
CA PHE A 120 11.17 4.72 -3.74
C PHE A 120 11.10 5.37 -2.34
N THR A 121 9.91 5.73 -1.88
CA THR A 121 9.72 6.31 -0.54
C THR A 121 10.13 5.33 0.57
N ALA A 122 9.78 4.05 0.44
CA ALA A 122 10.20 3.00 1.37
C ALA A 122 11.73 2.79 1.34
N ALA A 123 12.35 2.86 0.16
CA ALA A 123 13.79 2.75 0.00
C ALA A 123 14.55 3.90 0.68
N LEU A 124 14.06 5.15 0.57
CA LEU A 124 14.63 6.31 1.29
C LEU A 124 14.52 6.15 2.81
N LEU A 125 13.42 5.57 3.29
CA LEU A 125 13.27 5.26 4.71
C LEU A 125 14.27 4.18 5.15
N ALA A 126 14.45 3.12 4.36
CA ALA A 126 15.42 2.05 4.60
C ALA A 126 16.85 2.60 4.61
N GLU A 127 17.23 3.39 3.61
CA GLU A 127 18.54 4.04 3.52
C GLU A 127 18.85 4.87 4.77
N ARG A 128 17.91 5.72 5.20
CA ARG A 128 18.07 6.54 6.42
C ARG A 128 18.19 5.69 7.69
N ARG A 129 17.53 4.53 7.75
CA ARG A 129 17.64 3.60 8.89
C ARG A 129 19.01 2.91 8.89
N ARG A 130 19.45 2.39 7.75
CA ARG A 130 20.77 1.79 7.56
C ARG A 130 21.90 2.78 7.87
N ALA A 131 21.78 4.03 7.42
CA ALA A 131 22.75 5.09 7.71
C ALA A 131 22.90 5.40 9.21
N ARG A 132 21.92 5.03 10.06
CA ARG A 132 22.01 5.12 11.52
C ARG A 132 22.46 3.81 12.18
N GLY A 133 22.88 2.82 11.41
CA GLY A 133 23.35 1.52 11.89
C GLY A 133 22.25 0.50 12.20
N LEU A 134 21.02 0.71 11.72
CA LEU A 134 19.96 -0.29 11.87
C LEU A 134 20.06 -1.36 10.78
N LYS A 135 20.04 -2.62 11.19
CA LYS A 135 19.84 -3.78 10.30
C LYS A 135 18.45 -3.72 9.68
N LEU A 136 18.39 -3.86 8.36
CA LEU A 136 17.14 -3.78 7.60
C LEU A 136 16.29 -5.04 7.78
N ASN A 137 14.97 -4.84 7.85
CA ASN A 137 14.00 -5.94 7.76
C ASN A 137 13.67 -6.29 6.29
N VAL A 138 12.82 -7.30 6.08
CA VAL A 138 12.43 -7.78 4.73
C VAL A 138 11.92 -6.67 3.80
N PRO A 139 10.86 -5.89 4.14
CA PRO A 139 10.35 -4.87 3.22
C PRO A 139 11.35 -3.73 2.97
N GLU A 140 12.21 -3.41 3.95
CA GLU A 140 13.26 -2.41 3.78
C GLU A 140 14.35 -2.88 2.81
N ALA A 141 14.83 -4.11 2.96
CA ALA A 141 15.82 -4.69 2.07
C ALA A 141 15.30 -4.79 0.63
N VAL A 142 14.07 -5.28 0.45
CA VAL A 142 13.41 -5.36 -0.87
C VAL A 142 13.27 -3.97 -1.49
N ALA A 143 12.79 -2.98 -0.74
CA ALA A 143 12.62 -1.62 -1.25
C ALA A 143 13.97 -1.00 -1.66
N TYR A 144 15.00 -1.17 -0.82
CA TYR A 144 16.35 -0.63 -1.07
C TYR A 144 16.94 -1.17 -2.38
N ILE A 145 16.95 -2.49 -2.56
CA ILE A 145 17.47 -3.13 -3.77
C ILE A 145 16.61 -2.77 -4.99
N THR A 146 15.28 -2.77 -4.84
CA THR A 146 14.36 -2.46 -5.94
C THR A 146 14.57 -1.03 -6.46
N ALA A 147 14.72 -0.05 -5.56
CA ALA A 147 14.98 1.34 -5.95
C ALA A 147 16.30 1.47 -6.72
N ALA A 148 17.37 0.81 -6.27
CA ALA A 148 18.65 0.84 -6.96
C ALA A 148 18.59 0.21 -8.36
N VAL A 149 17.78 -0.83 -8.56
CA VAL A 149 17.53 -1.43 -9.88
C VAL A 149 16.75 -0.47 -10.78
N LEU A 150 15.72 0.20 -10.25
CA LEU A 150 14.94 1.18 -11.01
C LEU A 150 15.79 2.37 -11.46
N GLU A 151 16.64 2.91 -10.57
CA GLU A 151 17.56 4.00 -10.91
C GLU A 151 18.64 3.56 -11.90
N GLY A 152 19.20 2.36 -11.73
CA GLY A 152 20.18 1.85 -12.68
C GLY A 152 19.60 1.62 -14.09
N ALA A 153 18.33 1.23 -14.20
CA ALA A 153 17.64 1.18 -15.50
C ALA A 153 17.46 2.59 -16.08
N ARG A 154 17.17 3.58 -15.23
CA ARG A 154 17.06 4.99 -15.62
C ARG A 154 18.38 5.58 -16.09
N ASP A 155 19.50 5.13 -15.51
CA ASP A 155 20.88 5.46 -15.91
C ASP A 155 21.30 4.79 -17.22
N GLY A 156 20.47 3.91 -17.78
CA GLY A 156 20.74 3.22 -19.04
C GLY A 156 21.59 1.96 -18.91
N ARG A 157 21.74 1.41 -17.69
CA ARG A 157 22.36 0.08 -17.52
C ARG A 157 21.53 -0.99 -18.20
N THR A 158 22.17 -2.07 -18.60
CA THR A 158 21.51 -3.24 -19.18
C THR A 158 20.82 -4.08 -18.10
N VAL A 159 19.84 -4.90 -18.51
CA VAL A 159 19.19 -5.86 -17.61
C VAL A 159 20.22 -6.77 -16.92
N ALA A 160 21.20 -7.27 -17.67
CA ALA A 160 22.23 -8.18 -17.15
C ALA A 160 23.13 -7.51 -16.09
N GLU A 161 23.49 -6.24 -16.31
CA GLU A 161 24.23 -5.46 -15.31
C GLU A 161 23.42 -5.29 -14.02
N LEU A 162 22.12 -5.02 -14.13
CA LEU A 162 21.25 -4.83 -12.97
C LEU A 162 20.99 -6.13 -12.20
N MET A 163 20.91 -7.27 -12.88
CA MET A 163 20.83 -8.59 -12.23
C MET A 163 22.06 -8.85 -11.35
N SER A 164 23.24 -8.41 -11.79
CA SER A 164 24.47 -8.57 -11.01
C SER A 164 24.62 -7.50 -9.94
N PHE A 165 24.36 -6.24 -10.28
CA PHE A 165 24.45 -5.09 -9.39
C PHE A 165 23.51 -5.20 -8.18
N GLY A 166 22.29 -5.71 -8.36
CA GLY A 166 21.36 -5.89 -7.26
C GLY A 166 21.90 -6.76 -6.11
N ARG A 167 22.82 -7.68 -6.42
CA ARG A 167 23.47 -8.58 -5.44
C ARG A 167 24.61 -7.94 -4.66
N THR A 168 25.09 -6.77 -5.07
CA THR A 168 26.24 -6.10 -4.44
C THR A 168 25.83 -5.04 -3.44
N LEU A 169 24.52 -4.84 -3.23
CA LEU A 169 23.98 -3.69 -2.49
C LEU A 169 23.90 -3.93 -0.99
N LEU A 170 23.57 -5.15 -0.58
CA LEU A 170 23.39 -5.52 0.82
C LEU A 170 24.10 -6.85 1.09
N GLY A 171 24.88 -6.88 2.16
CA GLY A 171 25.39 -8.12 2.75
C GLY A 171 24.50 -8.60 3.90
N ARG A 172 24.77 -9.81 4.39
CA ARG A 172 24.11 -10.37 5.58
C ARG A 172 24.21 -9.49 6.83
N ASP A 173 25.27 -8.69 6.95
CA ASP A 173 25.46 -7.77 8.08
C ASP A 173 24.57 -6.53 8.00
N ASP A 174 24.06 -6.17 6.82
CA ASP A 174 23.17 -5.03 6.62
C ASP A 174 21.71 -5.34 6.99
N VAL A 175 21.37 -6.62 7.18
CA VAL A 175 19.99 -7.10 7.37
C VAL A 175 19.83 -7.85 8.68
N MET A 176 18.58 -7.98 9.14
CA MET A 176 18.24 -8.80 10.30
C MET A 176 18.45 -10.29 9.99
N ASP A 177 18.66 -11.09 11.03
CA ASP A 177 18.91 -12.53 10.89
C ASP A 177 17.73 -13.23 10.19
N GLY A 178 18.05 -14.10 9.22
CA GLY A 178 17.06 -14.83 8.41
C GLY A 178 16.48 -14.04 7.23
N VAL A 179 16.74 -12.72 7.11
CA VAL A 179 16.19 -11.91 6.01
C VAL A 179 16.73 -12.35 4.64
N ALA A 180 18.01 -12.73 4.56
CA ALA A 180 18.64 -13.19 3.32
C ALA A 180 17.95 -14.45 2.77
N GLU A 181 17.56 -15.38 3.64
CA GLU A 181 16.87 -16.62 3.28
C GLU A 181 15.42 -16.39 2.83
N LEU A 182 14.78 -15.34 3.35
CA LEU A 182 13.40 -14.98 3.04
C LEU A 182 13.24 -14.28 1.67
N ILE A 183 14.33 -13.81 1.08
CA ILE A 183 14.34 -13.06 -0.18
C ILE A 183 15.14 -13.85 -1.22
N PRO A 184 14.58 -14.93 -1.82
CA PRO A 184 15.27 -15.72 -2.83
C PRO A 184 15.47 -14.97 -4.15
N ASP A 185 14.53 -14.09 -4.49
CA ASP A 185 14.60 -13.22 -5.66
C ASP A 185 13.80 -11.92 -5.45
N ILE A 186 14.22 -10.88 -6.17
CA ILE A 186 13.48 -9.63 -6.32
C ILE A 186 13.21 -9.43 -7.80
N GLN A 187 11.93 -9.21 -8.13
CA GLN A 187 11.46 -8.99 -9.50
C GLN A 187 10.86 -7.60 -9.61
N VAL A 188 11.36 -6.81 -10.57
CA VAL A 188 10.84 -5.46 -10.82
C VAL A 188 10.81 -5.16 -12.32
N GLU A 189 9.70 -4.59 -12.78
CA GLU A 189 9.66 -4.04 -14.12
C GLU A 189 10.18 -2.61 -14.14
N ALA A 190 11.29 -2.41 -14.84
CA ALA A 190 11.97 -1.13 -14.98
C ALA A 190 11.86 -0.62 -16.42
N THR A 191 11.84 0.70 -16.58
CA THR A 191 11.77 1.35 -17.90
C THR A 191 13.18 1.70 -18.35
N PHE A 192 13.68 0.99 -19.35
CA PHE A 192 14.99 1.20 -19.96
C PHE A 192 14.87 2.15 -21.16
N PRO A 193 15.99 2.67 -21.70
CA PRO A 193 15.97 3.47 -22.93
C PRO A 193 15.28 2.79 -24.12
N ASP A 194 15.26 1.45 -24.15
CA ASP A 194 14.65 0.64 -25.20
C ASP A 194 13.32 -0.02 -24.79
N GLY A 195 12.74 0.39 -23.66
CA GLY A 195 11.40 -0.01 -23.22
C GLY A 195 11.35 -0.68 -21.85
N THR A 196 10.14 -1.08 -21.45
CA THR A 196 9.91 -1.73 -20.15
C THR A 196 10.32 -3.19 -20.17
N LYS A 197 11.13 -3.62 -19.20
CA LYS A 197 11.60 -5.00 -19.06
C LYS A 197 11.54 -5.46 -17.61
N LEU A 198 11.35 -6.76 -17.42
CA LEU A 198 11.46 -7.40 -16.10
C LEU A 198 12.92 -7.66 -15.76
N VAL A 199 13.35 -7.22 -14.58
CA VAL A 199 14.65 -7.54 -13.99
C VAL A 199 14.41 -8.48 -12.82
N THR A 200 15.11 -9.61 -12.80
CA THR A 200 15.09 -10.58 -11.69
C THR A 200 16.47 -10.67 -11.07
N VAL A 201 16.60 -10.22 -9.82
CA VAL A 201 17.83 -10.35 -9.05
C VAL A 201 17.70 -11.60 -8.17
N HIS A 202 18.46 -12.64 -8.49
CA HIS A 202 18.50 -13.87 -7.71
C HIS A 202 19.47 -13.74 -6.54
N GLN A 203 19.07 -14.22 -5.36
CA GLN A 203 19.87 -14.19 -4.12
C GLN A 203 20.50 -12.80 -3.90
N PRO A 204 19.68 -11.75 -3.76
CA PRO A 204 20.16 -10.37 -3.76
C PRO A 204 20.97 -9.95 -2.52
N ILE A 205 21.05 -10.80 -1.49
CA ILE A 205 21.77 -10.54 -0.25
C ILE A 205 22.83 -11.64 -0.07
N ALA A 206 24.11 -11.25 -0.11
CA ALA A 206 25.27 -12.13 -0.02
C ALA A 206 25.77 -12.32 1.42
#